data_AF-A0A8X8YIX7-F1
#
_entry.id   AF-A0A8X8YIX7-F1
#
_cell.length_a   1.000
_cell.length_b   1.000
_cell.length_c   1.000
_cell.angle_alpha   90.00
_cell.angle_beta   90.00
_cell.angle_gamma   90.00
#
_symmetry.space_group_name_H-M   'P 1'
#
loop_
_entity.id
_entity.type
_entity.pdbx_description
1 polymer ?
#
loop_
_entity_poly.entity_id
_entity_poly.type
_entity_poly.pdbx_seq_one_letter_code
_entity_poly.pdbx_strand_id
1 'polypeptide(L)'
;MADEVLHSLPQFFPSIAVDKDGQIQRLYSQDVVPPSLDPATGVQSKDVEIAPGINLSAWIYLPPNTNPTIKLPLLFYYHSGCFIIGSGFSPRYHNHLNHLVVQANVVAVSLNYRLAPEFPIPAAFEDSWRSIKWSAEGKEEWINEFADLKRVYLGE
;
A
#
# COMPACT_ATOMS: atom_id res chain seq x y z
N MET A 1 -28.54 19.34 -10.32
CA MET A 1 -29.37 18.17 -10.65
C MET A 1 -28.71 17.02 -9.91
N ALA A 2 -29.34 16.51 -8.86
CA ALA A 2 -28.77 15.44 -8.06
C ALA A 2 -28.81 14.16 -8.92
N ASP A 3 -27.64 13.64 -9.28
CA ASP A 3 -27.55 12.39 -10.04
C ASP A 3 -28.03 11.25 -9.14
N GLU A 4 -29.10 10.58 -9.59
CA GLU A 4 -29.73 9.47 -8.90
C GLU A 4 -28.77 8.27 -8.85
N VAL A 5 -28.44 7.85 -7.63
CA VAL A 5 -27.71 6.62 -7.36
C VAL A 5 -28.56 5.42 -7.79
N LEU A 6 -28.12 4.66 -8.80
CA LEU A 6 -28.90 3.56 -9.37
C LEU A 6 -29.09 2.41 -8.36
N HIS A 7 -28.05 2.13 -7.57
CA HIS A 7 -28.08 1.20 -6.44
C HIS A 7 -26.99 1.60 -5.42
N SER A 8 -27.39 1.92 -4.18
CA SER A 8 -26.48 1.86 -3.05
C SER A 8 -26.52 0.43 -2.52
N LEU A 9 -25.38 -0.18 -2.23
CA LEU A 9 -25.33 -1.46 -1.50
C LEU A 9 -25.33 -1.14 0.00
N PRO A 10 -26.48 -1.10 0.69
CA PRO A 10 -26.57 -0.54 2.04
C PRO A 10 -25.79 -1.39 3.06
N GLN A 11 -25.57 -2.65 2.71
CA GLN A 11 -24.79 -3.64 3.45
C GLN A 11 -23.27 -3.44 3.41
N PHE A 12 -22.75 -2.50 2.61
CA PHE A 12 -21.31 -2.23 2.49
C PHE A 12 -20.86 -0.87 3.05
N PHE A 13 -21.75 -0.08 3.67
CA PHE A 13 -21.64 1.39 3.68
C PHE A 13 -21.59 1.92 2.23
N PRO A 14 -22.05 3.13 1.89
CA PRO A 14 -21.99 3.58 0.50
C PRO A 14 -20.53 3.94 0.15
N SER A 15 -19.67 2.94 -0.05
CA SER A 15 -18.26 3.08 -0.43
C SER A 15 -18.09 3.21 -1.94
N ILE A 16 -19.03 2.65 -2.70
CA ILE A 16 -19.12 2.77 -4.16
C ILE A 16 -20.56 3.07 -4.56
N ALA A 17 -20.72 3.86 -5.62
CA ALA A 17 -21.95 4.02 -6.37
C ALA A 17 -21.70 3.66 -7.83
N VAL A 18 -22.74 3.23 -8.53
CA VAL A 18 -22.72 3.04 -9.98
C VAL A 18 -23.73 4.01 -10.56
N ASP A 19 -23.29 4.86 -11.48
CA ASP A 19 -24.19 5.77 -12.18
C ASP A 19 -24.96 5.05 -13.31
N LYS A 20 -25.88 5.77 -13.95
CA LYS A 20 -26.74 5.26 -15.02
C LYS A 20 -25.97 4.74 -16.24
N ASP A 21 -24.73 5.19 -16.43
CA ASP A 21 -23.87 4.82 -17.55
C ASP A 21 -22.95 3.64 -17.17
N GLY A 22 -23.12 3.09 -15.96
CA GLY A 22 -22.35 1.97 -15.44
C GLY A 22 -20.99 2.36 -14.88
N GLN A 23 -20.69 3.65 -14.72
CA GLN A 23 -19.40 4.08 -14.17
C GLN A 23 -19.39 3.92 -12.65
N ILE A 24 -18.29 3.37 -12.15
CA ILE A 24 -18.07 3.22 -10.71
C ILE A 24 -17.53 4.53 -10.14
N GLN A 25 -18.22 5.04 -9.12
CA GLN A 25 -17.79 6.16 -8.32
C GLN A 25 -17.41 5.67 -6.93
N ARG A 26 -16.15 5.85 -6.53
CA ARG A 26 -15.70 5.61 -5.15
C ARG A 26 -16.12 6.80 -4.29
N LEU A 27 -17.00 6.55 -3.33
CA LEU A 27 -17.54 7.56 -2.42
C LEU A 27 -16.68 7.75 -1.16
N TYR A 28 -15.68 6.90 -0.97
CA TYR A 28 -14.67 7.03 0.07
C TYR A 28 -13.47 7.84 -0.45
N SER A 29 -12.87 8.68 0.41
CA SER A 29 -11.68 9.45 0.05
C SER A 29 -10.57 8.54 -0.51
N GLN A 30 -10.04 8.93 -1.66
CA GLN A 30 -8.87 8.32 -2.30
C GLN A 30 -7.62 9.20 -2.11
N ASP A 31 -7.61 10.05 -1.07
CA ASP A 31 -6.49 10.95 -0.82
C ASP A 31 -5.22 10.15 -0.60
N VAL A 32 -4.14 10.62 -1.22
CA VAL A 32 -2.79 10.11 -1.05
C VAL A 32 -1.89 11.26 -0.59
N VAL A 33 -0.88 10.91 0.20
CA VAL A 33 0.20 11.86 0.55
C VAL A 33 1.43 11.56 -0.30
N PRO A 34 2.45 12.42 -0.37
CA PRO A 34 3.75 12.01 -0.90
C PRO A 34 4.52 11.18 0.16
N PRO A 35 5.44 10.30 -0.26
CA PRO A 35 6.46 9.79 0.65
C PRO A 35 7.28 10.97 1.19
N SER A 36 7.72 10.85 2.44
CA SER A 36 8.40 11.93 3.16
C SER A 36 9.31 11.42 4.27
N LEU A 37 10.13 12.33 4.82
CA LEU A 37 10.73 12.19 6.13
C LEU A 37 9.71 12.65 7.17
N ASP A 38 9.23 11.72 8.00
CA ASP A 38 8.28 12.02 9.06
C ASP A 38 9.00 12.67 10.26
N PRO A 39 8.64 13.90 10.65
CA PRO A 39 9.36 14.62 11.71
C PRO A 39 9.10 14.07 13.11
N ALA A 40 8.01 13.33 13.33
CA ALA A 40 7.65 12.80 14.64
C ALA A 40 8.41 11.51 14.96
N THR A 41 8.59 10.65 13.96
CA THR A 41 9.17 9.31 14.09
C THR A 41 10.58 9.20 13.51
N GLY A 42 10.99 10.16 12.67
CA GLY A 42 12.26 10.13 11.95
C GLY A 42 12.29 9.11 10.79
N VAL A 43 11.15 8.49 10.47
CA VAL A 43 11.03 7.50 9.40
C VAL A 43 11.18 8.18 8.05
N GLN A 44 11.99 7.59 7.18
CA GLN A 44 12.05 7.97 5.78
C GLN A 44 11.18 7.04 4.96
N SER A 45 10.40 7.61 4.05
CA SER A 45 9.68 6.84 3.04
C SER A 45 10.05 7.29 1.64
N LYS A 46 9.96 6.36 0.68
CA LYS A 46 10.12 6.65 -0.75
C LYS A 46 9.17 5.82 -1.59
N ASP A 47 8.84 6.32 -2.78
CA ASP A 47 8.08 5.60 -3.78
C ASP A 47 8.98 4.70 -4.64
N VAL A 48 8.43 3.55 -5.02
CA VAL A 48 9.04 2.62 -5.96
C VAL A 48 7.99 2.07 -6.92
N GLU A 49 8.40 1.89 -8.18
CA GLU A 49 7.56 1.27 -9.21
C GLU A 49 7.94 -0.20 -9.36
N ILE A 50 6.97 -1.09 -9.09
CA ILE A 50 7.17 -2.54 -9.11
C ILE A 50 6.92 -3.10 -10.51
N ALA A 51 5.83 -2.66 -11.14
CA ALA A 51 5.47 -3.07 -12.49
C ALA A 51 4.80 -1.92 -13.27
N PRO A 52 5.59 -1.17 -14.07
CA PRO A 52 5.10 0.03 -14.78
C PRO A 52 3.92 -0.25 -15.71
N GLY A 53 3.95 -1.39 -16.40
CA GLY A 53 2.90 -1.77 -17.37
C GLY A 53 1.51 -1.97 -16.76
N ILE A 54 1.40 -2.08 -15.43
CA ILE A 54 0.11 -2.17 -14.71
C ILE A 54 -0.02 -1.12 -13.62
N ASN A 55 0.85 -0.11 -13.61
CA ASN A 55 0.92 0.95 -12.59
C ASN A 55 0.94 0.41 -11.14
N LEU A 56 1.67 -0.70 -10.92
CA LEU A 56 1.83 -1.26 -9.59
C LEU A 56 3.03 -0.62 -8.90
N SER A 57 2.77 0.08 -7.79
CA SER A 57 3.77 0.79 -7.00
C SER A 57 3.65 0.47 -5.52
N ALA A 58 4.71 0.77 -4.78
CA ALA A 58 4.75 0.66 -3.33
C ALA A 58 5.49 1.83 -2.71
N TRP A 59 5.29 2.03 -1.43
CA TRP A 59 6.14 2.88 -0.60
C TRP A 59 6.99 2.02 0.31
N ILE A 60 8.27 2.33 0.36
CA ILE A 60 9.20 1.69 1.28
C ILE A 60 9.43 2.62 2.45
N TYR A 61 9.32 2.11 3.65
CA TYR A 61 9.53 2.81 4.91
C TYR A 61 10.77 2.27 5.60
N LEU A 62 11.66 3.17 5.99
CA LEU A 62 12.93 2.89 6.65
C LEU A 62 12.93 3.60 8.01
N PRO A 63 13.05 2.86 9.13
CA PRO A 63 13.14 3.47 10.45
C PRO A 63 14.45 4.28 10.60
N PRO A 64 14.50 5.26 11.52
CA PRO A 64 15.71 6.03 11.75
C PRO A 64 16.83 5.15 12.32
N ASN A 65 18.07 5.61 12.21
CA ASN A 65 19.27 4.96 12.77
C ASN A 65 19.51 3.53 12.26
N THR A 66 19.09 3.23 11.02
CA THR A 66 19.36 1.94 10.39
C THR A 66 20.85 1.76 10.14
N ASN A 67 21.32 0.54 10.38
CA ASN A 67 22.72 0.16 10.21
C ASN A 67 22.78 -0.97 9.16
N PRO A 68 23.47 -0.79 8.02
CA PRO A 68 23.58 -1.81 6.98
C PRO A 68 24.17 -3.15 7.47
N THR A 69 24.92 -3.14 8.57
CA THR A 69 25.49 -4.36 9.16
C THR A 69 24.47 -5.17 9.97
N ILE A 70 23.36 -4.56 10.41
CA ILE A 70 22.29 -5.20 11.18
C ILE A 70 20.99 -5.05 10.39
N LYS A 71 20.70 -6.04 9.54
CA LYS A 71 19.48 -6.06 8.74
C LYS A 71 18.23 -6.25 9.60
N LEU A 72 17.16 -5.55 9.24
CA LEU A 72 15.86 -5.57 9.91
C LEU A 72 14.89 -6.54 9.21
N PRO A 73 13.88 -7.09 9.90
CA PRO A 73 12.81 -7.82 9.21
C PRO A 73 12.15 -6.98 8.11
N LEU A 74 11.65 -7.66 7.08
CA LEU A 74 10.86 -7.06 6.02
C LEU A 74 9.38 -7.30 6.26
N LEU A 75 8.58 -6.24 6.29
CA LEU A 75 7.13 -6.29 6.36
C LEU A 75 6.53 -5.88 5.01
N PHE A 76 5.73 -6.74 4.39
CA PHE A 76 4.80 -6.31 3.34
C PHE A 76 3.48 -5.92 3.98
N TYR A 77 3.03 -4.70 3.72
CA TYR A 77 1.79 -4.15 4.26
C TYR A 77 0.77 -3.95 3.14
N TYR A 78 -0.43 -4.47 3.37
CA TYR A 78 -1.54 -4.40 2.41
C TYR A 78 -2.69 -3.62 3.04
N HIS A 79 -3.01 -2.45 2.49
CA HIS A 79 -4.05 -1.63 3.07
C HIS A 79 -5.42 -2.33 3.10
N SER A 80 -6.24 -2.04 4.11
CA SER A 80 -7.63 -2.47 4.13
C SER A 80 -8.48 -1.67 3.13
N GLY A 81 -9.73 -2.10 2.94
CA GLY A 81 -10.69 -1.47 2.03
C GLY A 81 -11.51 -2.46 1.19
N CYS A 82 -11.60 -3.70 1.67
CA CYS A 82 -12.35 -4.79 1.03
C CYS A 82 -11.98 -5.02 -0.44
N PHE A 83 -10.73 -4.73 -0.82
CA PHE A 83 -10.21 -4.75 -2.19
C PHE A 83 -10.87 -3.74 -3.16
N ILE A 84 -11.72 -2.85 -2.68
CA ILE A 84 -12.55 -1.97 -3.51
C ILE A 84 -12.16 -0.50 -3.34
N ILE A 85 -11.72 -0.09 -2.15
CA ILE A 85 -11.44 1.31 -1.81
C ILE A 85 -10.10 1.49 -1.10
N GLY A 86 -9.63 2.73 -1.12
CA GLY A 86 -8.48 3.16 -0.34
C GLY A 86 -7.20 3.00 -1.13
N SER A 87 -6.08 3.26 -0.47
CA SER A 87 -4.77 3.21 -1.09
C SER A 87 -3.71 2.91 -0.03
N GLY A 88 -2.66 2.19 -0.42
CA GLY A 88 -1.46 2.00 0.42
C GLY A 88 -0.76 3.32 0.75
N PHE A 89 -1.14 4.39 0.05
CA PHE A 89 -0.58 5.74 0.12
C PHE A 89 -1.48 6.73 0.87
N SER A 90 -2.59 6.26 1.45
CA SER A 90 -3.50 7.16 2.15
C SER A 90 -2.87 7.74 3.43
N PRO A 91 -3.25 8.95 3.86
CA PRO A 91 -2.75 9.55 5.10
C PRO A 91 -2.91 8.64 6.32
N ARG A 92 -3.99 7.85 6.37
CA ARG A 92 -4.26 6.91 7.47
C ARG A 92 -3.17 5.84 7.58
N TYR A 93 -2.92 5.12 6.49
CA TYR A 93 -1.92 4.05 6.49
C TYR A 93 -0.50 4.62 6.53
N HIS A 94 -0.27 5.77 5.93
CA HIS A 94 1.01 6.46 6.03
C HIS A 94 1.39 6.78 7.48
N ASN A 95 0.48 7.41 8.22
CA ASN A 95 0.69 7.73 9.63
C ASN A 95 0.84 6.46 10.47
N HIS A 96 0.04 5.42 10.20
CA HIS A 96 0.16 4.15 10.90
C HIS A 96 1.55 3.52 10.68
N LEU A 97 2.00 3.46 9.43
CA LEU A 97 3.29 2.86 9.07
C LEU A 97 4.48 3.62 9.64
N ASN A 98 4.45 4.96 9.67
CA ASN A 98 5.49 5.76 10.33
C ASN A 98 5.68 5.35 11.80
N HIS A 99 4.61 5.00 12.52
CA HIS A 99 4.73 4.51 13.90
C HIS A 99 5.13 3.04 13.95
N LEU A 100 4.50 2.19 13.12
CA LEU A 100 4.69 0.75 13.14
C LEU A 100 6.14 0.35 12.86
N VAL A 101 6.79 0.96 11.86
CA VAL A 101 8.16 0.58 11.47
C VAL A 101 9.17 0.88 12.56
N VAL A 102 8.97 1.94 13.35
CA VAL A 102 9.81 2.27 14.50
C VAL A 102 9.55 1.30 15.65
N GLN A 103 8.28 1.06 15.99
CA GLN A 103 7.90 0.22 17.12
C GLN A 103 8.30 -1.25 16.91
N ALA A 104 8.12 -1.77 15.70
CA ALA A 104 8.48 -3.13 15.35
C ALA A 104 9.95 -3.28 14.88
N ASN A 105 10.64 -2.15 14.65
CA ASN A 105 11.99 -2.09 14.09
C ASN A 105 12.14 -2.92 12.80
N VAL A 106 11.32 -2.58 11.79
CA VAL A 106 11.22 -3.29 10.50
C VAL A 106 11.38 -2.33 9.33
N VAL A 107 11.85 -2.83 8.18
CA VAL A 107 11.63 -2.17 6.89
C VAL A 107 10.24 -2.57 6.40
N ALA A 108 9.41 -1.62 5.97
CA ALA A 108 8.08 -1.94 5.43
C ALA A 108 7.93 -1.58 3.96
N VAL A 109 7.16 -2.38 3.22
CA VAL A 109 6.75 -2.17 1.83
C VAL A 109 5.22 -2.09 1.82
N SER A 110 4.68 -0.87 1.75
CA SER A 110 3.23 -0.62 1.63
C SER A 110 2.81 -0.69 0.17
N LEU A 111 2.07 -1.73 -0.20
CA LEU A 111 1.67 -1.97 -1.59
C LEU A 111 0.38 -1.21 -1.92
N ASN A 112 0.36 -0.56 -3.08
CA ASN A 112 -0.86 0.03 -3.64
C ASN A 112 -1.42 -0.89 -4.74
N TYR A 113 -2.08 -1.96 -4.31
CA TYR A 113 -2.60 -3.00 -5.19
C TYR A 113 -3.82 -2.53 -6.02
N ARG A 114 -4.08 -3.19 -7.15
CA ARG A 114 -5.21 -2.85 -8.01
C ARG A 114 -6.55 -3.21 -7.36
N LEU A 115 -7.53 -2.32 -7.49
CA LEU A 115 -8.82 -2.43 -6.84
C LEU A 115 -9.89 -3.01 -7.77
N ALA A 116 -10.82 -3.74 -7.17
CA ALA A 116 -12.09 -4.07 -7.77
C ALA A 116 -13.00 -2.84 -7.84
N PRO A 117 -13.95 -2.80 -8.78
CA PRO A 117 -14.25 -3.84 -9.77
C PRO A 117 -13.45 -3.77 -11.08
N GLU A 118 -12.63 -2.74 -11.30
CA GLU A 118 -11.80 -2.60 -12.52
C GLU A 118 -10.81 -3.76 -12.65
N PHE A 119 -10.32 -4.24 -11.51
CA PHE A 119 -9.46 -5.41 -11.40
C PHE A 119 -10.01 -6.36 -10.33
N PRO A 120 -10.95 -7.25 -10.70
CA PRO A 120 -11.51 -8.22 -9.77
C PRO A 120 -10.45 -9.16 -9.19
N ILE A 121 -10.78 -9.83 -8.08
CA ILE A 121 -10.00 -10.96 -7.58
C ILE A 121 -9.79 -11.96 -8.73
N PRO A 122 -8.55 -12.42 -8.99
CA PRO A 122 -7.41 -12.44 -8.07
C PRO A 122 -6.40 -11.28 -8.20
N ALA A 123 -6.69 -10.19 -8.90
CA ALA A 123 -5.69 -9.17 -9.24
C ALA A 123 -4.88 -8.63 -8.05
N ALA A 124 -5.54 -8.30 -6.93
CA ALA A 124 -4.84 -7.83 -5.72
C ALA A 124 -3.85 -8.88 -5.16
N PHE A 125 -4.20 -10.18 -5.19
CA PHE A 125 -3.31 -11.25 -4.75
C PHE A 125 -2.14 -11.44 -5.71
N GLU A 126 -2.37 -11.32 -7.02
CA GLU A 126 -1.32 -11.35 -8.01
C GLU A 126 -0.34 -10.19 -7.84
N ASP A 127 -0.85 -9.00 -7.53
CA ASP A 127 -0.04 -7.81 -7.24
C ASP A 127 0.78 -8.00 -5.97
N SER A 128 0.18 -8.54 -4.91
CA SER A 128 0.89 -8.92 -3.68
C SER A 128 1.99 -9.95 -3.92
N TRP A 129 1.76 -10.94 -4.78
CA TRP A 129 2.78 -11.91 -5.14
C TRP A 129 3.88 -11.30 -6.01
N ARG A 130 3.52 -10.40 -6.93
CA ARG A 130 4.48 -9.68 -7.78
C ARG A 130 5.41 -8.81 -6.94
N SER A 131 4.90 -8.10 -5.92
CA SER A 131 5.73 -7.27 -5.05
C SER A 131 6.77 -8.08 -4.28
N ILE A 132 6.38 -9.23 -3.73
CA ILE A 132 7.29 -10.14 -3.01
C ILE A 132 8.42 -10.62 -3.94
N LYS A 133 8.07 -11.06 -5.16
CA LYS A 133 9.08 -11.50 -6.14
C LYS A 133 10.01 -10.36 -6.54
N TRP A 134 9.46 -9.19 -6.84
CA TRP A 134 10.25 -8.01 -7.22
C TRP A 134 11.25 -7.62 -6.14
N SER A 135 10.87 -7.66 -4.86
CA SER A 135 11.79 -7.41 -3.74
C SER A 135 12.89 -8.48 -3.64
N ALA A 136 12.56 -9.75 -3.89
CA ALA A 136 13.51 -10.85 -3.85
C ALA A 136 14.49 -10.87 -5.03
N GLU A 137 14.14 -10.23 -6.16
CA GLU A 137 15.02 -10.08 -7.34
C GLU A 137 16.18 -9.09 -7.10
N GLY A 138 16.20 -8.40 -5.96
CA GLY A 138 17.29 -7.52 -5.57
C GLY A 138 17.36 -6.24 -6.38
N LYS A 139 16.23 -5.77 -6.92
CA LYS A 139 16.15 -4.56 -7.75
C LYS A 139 16.16 -3.26 -6.94
N GLU A 140 16.02 -3.34 -5.62
CA GLU A 140 15.79 -2.17 -4.79
C GLU A 140 16.77 -2.04 -3.62
N GLU A 141 17.49 -0.92 -3.61
CA GLU A 141 18.62 -0.63 -2.74
C GLU A 141 18.27 -0.70 -1.25
N TRP A 142 17.18 -0.08 -0.80
CA TRP A 142 16.84 -0.05 0.63
C TRP A 142 16.50 -1.45 1.15
N ILE A 143 15.84 -2.27 0.34
CA ILE A 143 15.55 -3.67 0.70
C ILE A 143 16.85 -4.47 0.73
N ASN A 144 17.70 -4.31 -0.28
CA ASN A 144 18.99 -5.00 -0.37
C ASN A 144 19.93 -4.67 0.78
N GLU A 145 19.97 -3.41 1.19
CA GLU A 145 20.90 -2.92 2.20
C GLU A 145 20.38 -3.17 3.61
N PHE A 146 19.10 -2.86 3.87
CA PHE A 146 18.58 -2.80 5.24
C PHE A 146 17.65 -3.96 5.62
N ALA A 147 17.13 -4.74 4.67
CA ALA A 147 16.15 -5.78 4.96
C ALA A 147 16.75 -7.20 4.97
N ASP A 148 16.33 -8.01 5.93
CA ASP A 148 16.65 -9.42 6.10
C ASP A 148 15.58 -10.29 5.45
N LEU A 149 15.87 -10.76 4.24
CA LEU A 149 14.96 -11.60 3.46
C LEU A 149 14.71 -13.00 4.07
N LYS A 150 15.34 -13.35 5.20
CA LYS A 150 15.02 -14.55 5.98
C LYS A 150 13.94 -14.31 7.04
N ARG A 151 13.59 -13.05 7.30
CA ARG A 151 12.57 -12.62 8.28
C ARG A 151 11.55 -11.73 7.58
N VAL A 152 10.64 -12.38 6.86
CA VAL A 152 9.58 -11.72 6.09
C VAL A 152 8.23 -11.93 6.77
N TYR A 153 7.48 -10.84 6.92
CA TYR A 153 6.16 -10.80 7.52
C TYR A 153 5.16 -10.13 6.56
N LEU A 154 3.89 -10.52 6.67
CA LEU A 154 2.78 -9.90 5.95
C LEU A 154 1.83 -9.27 6.98
N GLY A 155 1.32 -8.07 6.70
CA GLY A 155 0.37 -7.36 7.55
C GLY A 155 -0.69 -6.60 6.75
N GLU A 156 -1.78 -6.23 7.43
CA GLU A 156 -2.88 -5.41 6.91
C GLU A 156 -3.32 -4.33 7.91
#